data_AF-A0A3R8P4I1-F1
#
_entry.id   AF-A0A3R8P4I1-F1
#
_cell.length_a   1.000
_cell.length_b   1.000
_cell.length_c   1.000
_cell.angle_alpha   90.00
_cell.angle_beta   90.00
_cell.angle_gamma   90.00
#
_symmetry.space_group_name_H-M   'P 1'
#
loop_
_entity.id
_entity.type
_entity.pdbx_description
1 polymer ?
#
loop_
_entity_poly.entity_id
_entity_poly.type
_entity_poly.pdbx_seq_one_letter_code
_entity_poly.pdbx_strand_id
1 'polypeptide(L)'
;MRRRLVIGPSLLLLGAAGPLLFLGYVAGLTTISMGLLQLGEWLIHRCRAVADLHRRLARDWSGVVVEEPYTPAPPEPRPDDEGWYRFDGTLYRRPFAVRYLQRVKWIGEDPATGRDLDFFLLDTVIGPVLGLAVVLFGHSPLRLHGRWVRSRLGPRNQRAWQRWAARGLRDLGRLALTGGLAVLNLLVAVLVLVIFVLSHVLFVLQLWPVGTAWAARAAGLGRRLAGSWSGVPVPETYLPVEEPQPTSDGFYRVGRSLKRTPAASLWRARYRRAMTDPATWRDLLWLLGDTPVTALLLAPIALCVWVFGTGVWIPLWVGVGELLLGTGDPVPQMAAPARSLAQTPVVGVPLGLASAVAALALAPLLLRAHGHWTRLLLAPTGRAQLAQRVRDLARTRADATDSEDAELRRIERDLHDGTQARLVALGLKLSAAEELFARDPERARQLIEQSKTDSGQALAELRVLVRGIRPPVLTERGLADAVRALVLDLDVRIEVEGDLPGRCPSAVEAAAYFATRELVTNAIKHARADTVRVRLAHDGVLRVSVTDDGVGGANPARGSGLRGLRKRLGTFDGTLVLHSPPGGPTEATVEIPCALS
;
A
#
# COMPACT_ATOMS: atom_id res chain seq x y z
N MET A 1 -33.29 -59.58 12.21
CA MET A 1 -34.55 -58.88 11.87
C MET A 1 -34.70 -57.54 12.59
N ARG A 2 -34.63 -57.47 13.94
CA ARG A 2 -34.77 -56.21 14.73
C ARG A 2 -33.91 -55.03 14.25
N ARG A 3 -32.62 -55.22 13.94
CA ARG A 3 -31.75 -54.13 13.43
C ARG A 3 -32.19 -53.60 12.06
N ARG A 4 -32.75 -54.43 11.18
CA ARG A 4 -33.19 -54.03 9.83
C ARG A 4 -34.43 -53.11 9.88
N LEU A 5 -35.34 -53.40 10.81
CA LEU A 5 -36.56 -52.62 11.07
C LEU A 5 -36.28 -51.24 11.68
N VAL A 6 -35.05 -50.99 12.16
CA VAL A 6 -34.63 -49.67 12.65
C VAL A 6 -33.84 -48.93 11.57
N ILE A 7 -32.87 -49.59 10.93
CA ILE A 7 -31.95 -48.94 9.99
C ILE A 7 -32.65 -48.42 8.71
N GLY A 8 -33.52 -49.23 8.11
CA GLY A 8 -34.25 -48.84 6.89
C GLY A 8 -35.13 -47.60 7.08
N PRO A 9 -36.03 -47.58 8.08
CA PRO A 9 -36.83 -46.41 8.42
C PRO A 9 -36.00 -45.18 8.83
N SER A 10 -34.86 -45.36 9.52
CA SER A 10 -33.97 -44.25 9.85
C SER A 10 -33.36 -43.59 8.60
N LEU A 11 -32.94 -44.36 7.59
CA LEU A 11 -32.45 -43.82 6.31
C LEU A 11 -33.55 -43.11 5.52
N LEU A 12 -34.78 -43.65 5.55
CA LEU A 12 -35.95 -43.02 4.94
C LEU A 12 -36.25 -41.65 5.59
N LEU A 13 -36.26 -41.58 6.91
CA LEU A 13 -36.50 -40.34 7.66
C LEU A 13 -35.39 -39.31 7.46
N LEU A 14 -34.12 -39.74 7.47
CA LEU A 14 -32.98 -38.85 7.22
C LEU A 14 -33.00 -38.29 5.80
N GLY A 15 -33.26 -39.13 4.80
CA GLY A 15 -33.40 -38.71 3.41
C GLY A 15 -34.59 -37.77 3.21
N ALA A 16 -35.75 -38.04 3.83
CA ALA A 16 -36.91 -37.16 3.79
C ALA A 16 -36.66 -35.79 4.46
N ALA A 17 -35.73 -35.72 5.42
CA ALA A 17 -35.30 -34.47 6.02
C ALA A 17 -34.29 -33.68 5.15
N GLY A 18 -33.75 -34.28 4.09
CA GLY A 18 -32.77 -33.68 3.17
C GLY A 18 -33.12 -32.28 2.66
N PRO A 19 -34.35 -32.01 2.16
CA PRO A 19 -34.75 -30.68 1.71
C PRO A 19 -34.76 -29.64 2.82
N LEU A 20 -35.23 -30.00 4.02
CA LEU A 20 -35.24 -29.10 5.18
C LEU A 20 -33.82 -28.78 5.64
N LEU A 21 -32.91 -29.75 5.60
CA LEU A 21 -31.49 -29.55 5.91
C LEU A 21 -30.80 -28.69 4.86
N PHE A 22 -31.08 -28.90 3.57
CA PHE A 22 -30.58 -28.06 2.49
C PHE A 22 -31.06 -26.61 2.65
N LEU A 23 -32.37 -26.40 2.86
CA LEU A 23 -32.95 -25.09 3.09
C LEU A 23 -32.40 -24.43 4.37
N GLY A 24 -32.24 -25.19 5.46
CA GLY A 24 -31.62 -24.70 6.69
C GLY A 24 -30.17 -24.27 6.50
N TYR A 25 -29.41 -24.99 5.67
CA TYR A 25 -28.04 -24.65 5.33
C TYR A 25 -27.96 -23.37 4.48
N VAL A 26 -28.80 -23.27 3.45
CA VAL A 26 -28.91 -22.07 2.59
C VAL A 26 -29.37 -20.86 3.42
N ALA A 27 -30.35 -21.05 4.30
CA ALA A 27 -30.80 -20.02 5.24
C ALA A 27 -29.64 -19.58 6.13
N GLY A 28 -28.87 -20.51 6.71
CA GLY A 28 -27.69 -20.21 7.51
C GLY A 28 -26.67 -19.34 6.77
N LEU A 29 -26.30 -19.72 5.53
CA LEU A 29 -25.39 -18.94 4.68
C LEU A 29 -25.94 -17.55 4.35
N THR A 30 -27.24 -17.45 4.09
CA THR A 30 -27.92 -16.18 3.79
C THR A 30 -27.94 -15.27 5.01
N THR A 31 -28.26 -15.81 6.19
CA THR A 31 -28.28 -15.10 7.47
C THR A 31 -26.89 -14.60 7.85
N ILE A 32 -25.84 -15.40 7.62
CA ILE A 32 -24.45 -14.93 7.75
C ILE A 32 -24.19 -13.77 6.79
N SER A 33 -24.57 -13.89 5.51
CA SER A 33 -24.37 -12.83 4.52
C SER A 33 -25.09 -11.51 4.86
N MET A 34 -26.18 -11.59 5.64
CA MET A 34 -26.95 -10.45 6.13
C MET A 34 -26.42 -9.86 7.46
N GLY A 35 -25.33 -10.38 8.03
CA GLY A 35 -24.75 -9.85 9.28
C GLY A 35 -25.22 -10.54 10.57
N LEU A 36 -26.13 -11.52 10.48
CA LEU A 36 -26.70 -12.23 11.64
C LEU A 36 -25.88 -13.49 11.99
N LEU A 37 -24.60 -13.31 12.33
CA LEU A 37 -23.63 -14.39 12.57
C LEU A 37 -24.14 -15.52 13.47
N GLN A 38 -24.67 -15.20 14.65
CA GLN A 38 -25.01 -16.22 15.65
C GLN A 38 -26.07 -17.20 15.15
N LEU A 39 -27.12 -16.67 14.50
CA LEU A 39 -28.21 -17.49 13.98
C LEU A 39 -27.72 -18.36 12.80
N GLY A 40 -26.93 -17.78 11.91
CA GLY A 40 -26.40 -18.51 10.76
C GLY A 40 -25.38 -19.57 11.14
N GLU A 41 -24.49 -19.30 12.10
CA GLU A 41 -23.57 -20.30 12.66
C GLU A 41 -24.32 -21.44 13.34
N TRP A 42 -25.35 -21.12 14.14
CA TRP A 42 -26.19 -22.13 14.77
C TRP A 42 -26.84 -23.06 13.75
N LEU A 43 -27.44 -22.52 12.68
CA LEU A 43 -28.03 -23.30 11.59
C LEU A 43 -26.99 -24.20 10.89
N ILE A 44 -25.82 -23.66 10.55
CA ILE A 44 -24.76 -24.42 9.87
C ILE A 44 -24.23 -25.54 10.78
N HIS A 45 -24.00 -25.27 12.07
CA HIS A 45 -23.56 -26.29 13.03
C HIS A 45 -24.58 -27.41 13.21
N ARG A 46 -25.89 -27.09 13.21
CA ARG A 46 -26.94 -28.12 13.24
C ARG A 46 -26.91 -28.99 11.99
N CYS A 47 -26.73 -28.39 10.82
CA CYS A 47 -26.62 -29.16 9.58
C CYS A 47 -25.35 -30.03 9.57
N ARG A 48 -24.19 -29.48 9.99
CA ARG A 48 -22.93 -30.24 10.12
C ARG A 48 -23.08 -31.43 11.08
N ALA A 49 -23.76 -31.25 12.20
CA ALA A 49 -24.03 -32.34 13.15
C ALA A 49 -24.83 -33.49 12.53
N VAL A 50 -25.74 -33.20 11.59
CA VAL A 50 -26.48 -34.22 10.82
C VAL A 50 -25.59 -34.86 9.75
N ALA A 51 -24.69 -34.11 9.11
CA ALA A 51 -23.67 -34.72 8.23
C ALA A 51 -22.74 -35.67 9.02
N ASP A 52 -22.34 -35.30 10.23
CA ASP A 52 -21.54 -36.16 11.12
C ASP A 52 -22.33 -37.38 11.59
N LEU A 53 -23.65 -37.24 11.78
CA LEU A 53 -24.51 -38.40 12.01
C LEU A 53 -24.43 -39.37 10.83
N HIS A 54 -24.53 -38.91 9.59
CA HIS A 54 -24.37 -39.78 8.42
C HIS A 54 -22.98 -40.44 8.35
N ARG A 55 -21.91 -39.73 8.74
CA ARG A 55 -20.55 -40.29 8.83
C ARG A 55 -20.46 -41.39 9.90
N ARG A 56 -21.06 -41.19 11.08
CA ARG A 56 -21.15 -42.19 12.15
C ARG A 56 -21.98 -43.40 11.73
N LEU A 57 -23.16 -43.18 11.16
CA LEU A 57 -24.05 -44.25 10.69
C LEU A 57 -23.41 -45.06 9.56
N ALA A 58 -22.66 -44.43 8.64
CA ALA A 58 -21.88 -45.13 7.64
C ALA A 58 -20.83 -46.05 8.29
N ARG A 59 -20.11 -45.58 9.32
CA ARG A 59 -19.15 -46.41 10.07
C ARG A 59 -19.86 -47.57 10.77
N ASP A 60 -20.90 -47.29 11.53
CA ASP A 60 -21.56 -48.26 12.41
C ASP A 60 -22.35 -49.32 11.63
N TRP A 61 -22.97 -48.94 10.51
CA TRP A 61 -23.83 -49.84 9.73
C TRP A 61 -23.11 -50.54 8.58
N SER A 62 -22.01 -49.97 8.07
CA SER A 62 -21.34 -50.49 6.88
C SER A 62 -19.83 -50.74 7.03
N GLY A 63 -19.24 -50.34 8.16
CA GLY A 63 -17.80 -50.43 8.41
C GLY A 63 -16.96 -49.42 7.63
N VAL A 64 -17.58 -48.50 6.89
CA VAL A 64 -16.86 -47.50 6.09
C VAL A 64 -16.55 -46.27 6.94
N VAL A 65 -15.27 -46.05 7.23
CA VAL A 65 -14.82 -44.85 7.95
C VAL A 65 -14.76 -43.66 6.99
N VAL A 66 -15.38 -42.54 7.41
CA VAL A 66 -15.34 -41.25 6.73
C VAL A 66 -14.78 -40.24 7.71
N GLU A 67 -13.64 -39.63 7.37
CA GLU A 67 -13.00 -38.59 8.18
C GLU A 67 -13.79 -37.29 8.17
N GLU A 68 -13.70 -36.55 9.27
CA GLU A 68 -14.29 -35.23 9.44
C GLU A 68 -13.38 -34.19 8.78
N PRO A 69 -13.82 -33.49 7.72
CA PRO A 69 -12.91 -32.73 6.88
C PRO A 69 -13.03 -31.21 7.10
N TYR A 70 -13.62 -30.78 8.21
CA TYR A 70 -13.85 -29.36 8.51
C TYR A 70 -12.55 -28.68 8.95
N THR A 71 -12.27 -27.51 8.39
CA THR A 71 -11.21 -26.65 8.90
C THR A 71 -11.58 -26.10 10.28
N PRO A 72 -10.64 -26.02 11.25
CA PRO A 72 -10.93 -25.47 12.57
C PRO A 72 -11.39 -24.01 12.46
N ALA A 73 -12.31 -23.62 13.33
CA ALA A 73 -12.83 -22.26 13.38
C ALA A 73 -11.68 -21.25 13.65
N PRO A 74 -11.63 -20.10 12.95
CA PRO A 74 -10.59 -19.11 13.20
C PRO A 74 -10.64 -18.61 14.66
N PRO A 75 -9.47 -18.31 15.26
CA PRO A 75 -9.39 -17.80 16.64
C PRO A 75 -10.03 -16.41 16.75
N GLU A 76 -10.39 -16.01 17.97
CA GLU A 76 -10.92 -14.66 18.20
C GLU A 76 -9.90 -13.58 17.81
N PRO A 77 -10.35 -12.49 17.15
CA PRO A 77 -9.46 -11.43 16.72
C PRO A 77 -8.90 -10.70 17.94
N ARG A 78 -7.57 -10.55 17.98
CA ARG A 78 -6.86 -9.82 19.03
C ARG A 78 -6.50 -8.42 18.52
N PRO A 79 -6.58 -7.38 19.37
CA PRO A 79 -6.09 -6.06 19.02
C PRO A 79 -4.55 -6.05 18.94
N ASP A 80 -4.00 -5.14 18.14
CA ASP A 80 -2.59 -4.78 18.17
C ASP A 80 -2.26 -3.87 19.36
N ASP A 81 -0.98 -3.49 19.50
CA ASP A 81 -0.47 -2.69 20.61
C ASP A 81 -1.14 -1.30 20.72
N GLU A 82 -1.78 -0.84 19.65
CA GLU A 82 -2.52 0.43 19.56
C GLU A 82 -4.04 0.26 19.76
N GLY A 83 -4.52 -0.96 20.02
CA GLY A 83 -5.94 -1.26 20.24
C GLY A 83 -6.76 -1.48 18.96
N TRP A 84 -6.12 -1.58 17.79
CA TRP A 84 -6.78 -1.80 16.50
C TRP A 84 -6.80 -3.28 16.11
N TYR A 85 -7.84 -3.68 15.38
CA TYR A 85 -7.98 -5.03 14.85
C TYR A 85 -7.64 -5.05 13.37
N ARG A 86 -6.82 -6.00 12.92
CA ARG A 86 -6.38 -6.08 11.52
C ARG A 86 -6.99 -7.27 10.80
N PHE A 87 -7.51 -7.05 9.59
CA PHE A 87 -7.98 -8.11 8.70
C PHE A 87 -7.73 -7.73 7.23
N ASP A 88 -7.06 -8.61 6.49
CA ASP A 88 -6.78 -8.46 5.05
C ASP A 88 -6.19 -7.09 4.66
N GLY A 89 -5.24 -6.60 5.46
CA GLY A 89 -4.58 -5.30 5.27
C GLY A 89 -5.39 -4.07 5.68
N THR A 90 -6.61 -4.24 6.21
CA THR A 90 -7.48 -3.15 6.67
C THR A 90 -7.54 -3.12 8.21
N LEU A 91 -7.57 -1.90 8.79
CA LEU A 91 -7.67 -1.66 10.23
C LEU A 91 -9.13 -1.41 10.65
N TYR A 92 -9.53 -1.99 11.77
CA TYR A 92 -10.87 -1.92 12.32
C TYR A 92 -10.81 -1.54 13.81
N ARG A 93 -11.71 -0.65 14.23
CA ARG A 93 -11.77 -0.19 15.62
C ARG A 93 -12.50 -1.16 16.56
N ARG A 94 -13.33 -2.04 16.00
CA ARG A 94 -14.17 -2.97 16.77
C ARG A 94 -13.91 -4.42 16.33
N PRO A 95 -13.86 -5.38 17.26
CA PRO A 95 -13.59 -6.78 16.95
C PRO A 95 -14.71 -7.42 16.11
N PHE A 96 -15.94 -6.91 16.21
CA PHE A 96 -17.12 -7.48 15.56
C PHE A 96 -16.96 -7.61 14.04
N ALA A 97 -16.48 -6.56 13.37
CA ALA A 97 -16.32 -6.55 11.91
C ALA A 97 -15.26 -7.55 11.45
N VAL A 98 -14.13 -7.64 12.18
CA VAL A 98 -13.07 -8.60 11.87
C VAL A 98 -13.56 -10.03 12.10
N ARG A 99 -14.24 -10.29 13.23
CA ARG A 99 -14.83 -11.59 13.52
C ARG A 99 -15.82 -12.01 12.42
N TYR A 100 -16.67 -11.08 11.97
CA TYR A 100 -17.59 -11.30 10.86
C TYR A 100 -16.87 -11.71 9.57
N LEU A 101 -15.90 -10.91 9.13
CA LEU A 101 -15.17 -11.16 7.89
C LEU A 101 -14.33 -12.45 7.94
N GLN A 102 -13.70 -12.75 9.08
CA GLN A 102 -12.99 -14.01 9.31
C GLN A 102 -13.91 -15.23 9.18
N ARG A 103 -15.12 -15.15 9.74
CA ARG A 103 -16.10 -16.25 9.71
C ARG A 103 -16.69 -16.45 8.31
N VAL A 104 -17.06 -15.36 7.63
CA VAL A 104 -17.53 -15.41 6.23
C VAL A 104 -16.48 -16.06 5.34
N LYS A 105 -15.22 -15.61 5.47
CA LYS A 105 -14.09 -16.16 4.70
C LYS A 105 -13.87 -17.64 5.00
N TRP A 106 -13.83 -18.01 6.28
CA TRP A 106 -13.68 -19.40 6.71
C TRP A 106 -14.76 -20.33 6.12
N ILE A 107 -16.04 -19.96 6.25
CA ILE A 107 -17.14 -20.78 5.73
C ILE A 107 -17.12 -20.86 4.19
N GLY A 108 -16.78 -19.75 3.52
CA GLY A 108 -16.68 -19.69 2.07
C GLY A 108 -15.48 -20.45 1.49
N GLU A 109 -14.39 -20.57 2.25
CA GLU A 109 -13.18 -21.29 1.84
C GLU A 109 -13.18 -22.76 2.29
N ASP A 110 -14.01 -23.15 3.26
CA ASP A 110 -14.12 -24.51 3.77
C ASP A 110 -14.69 -25.46 2.69
N PRO A 111 -13.87 -26.39 2.15
CA PRO A 111 -14.31 -27.31 1.09
C PRO A 111 -15.32 -28.35 1.58
N ALA A 112 -15.54 -28.49 2.89
CA ALA A 112 -16.59 -29.34 3.45
C ALA A 112 -17.98 -28.71 3.34
N THR A 113 -18.08 -27.37 3.40
CA THR A 113 -19.35 -26.64 3.37
C THR A 113 -20.16 -26.94 2.10
N GLY A 114 -19.53 -26.87 0.92
CA GLY A 114 -20.18 -27.21 -0.34
C GLY A 114 -20.52 -28.70 -0.47
N ARG A 115 -19.73 -29.59 0.15
CA ARG A 115 -19.99 -31.05 0.12
C ARG A 115 -21.22 -31.42 0.94
N ASP A 116 -21.45 -30.78 2.07
CA ASP A 116 -22.63 -31.02 2.89
C ASP A 116 -23.91 -30.57 2.15
N LEU A 117 -23.89 -29.41 1.49
CA LEU A 117 -25.00 -28.93 0.64
C LEU A 117 -25.33 -29.91 -0.49
N ASP A 118 -24.32 -30.32 -1.26
CA ASP A 118 -24.48 -31.33 -2.33
C ASP A 118 -25.04 -32.65 -1.79
N PHE A 119 -24.57 -33.06 -0.60
CA PHE A 119 -25.00 -34.28 0.04
C PHE A 119 -26.49 -34.22 0.42
N PHE A 120 -26.94 -33.18 1.13
CA PHE A 120 -28.34 -33.06 1.55
C PHE A 120 -29.31 -32.96 0.36
N LEU A 121 -28.92 -32.27 -0.71
CA LEU A 121 -29.71 -32.21 -1.93
C LEU A 121 -29.89 -33.59 -2.56
N LEU A 122 -28.80 -34.36 -2.68
CA LEU A 122 -28.84 -35.70 -3.27
C LEU A 122 -29.47 -36.75 -2.34
N ASP A 123 -29.30 -36.61 -1.03
CA ASP A 123 -29.85 -37.52 -0.02
C ASP A 123 -31.38 -37.54 -0.03
N THR A 124 -32.01 -36.44 -0.45
CA THR A 124 -33.47 -36.33 -0.67
C THR A 124 -34.01 -37.48 -1.54
N VAL A 125 -33.24 -37.92 -2.53
CA VAL A 125 -33.64 -39.00 -3.45
C VAL A 125 -32.92 -40.31 -3.10
N ILE A 126 -31.63 -40.23 -2.78
CA ILE A 126 -30.79 -41.41 -2.60
C ILE A 126 -31.05 -42.08 -1.24
N GLY A 127 -31.27 -41.31 -0.18
CA GLY A 127 -31.56 -41.80 1.16
C GLY A 127 -32.82 -42.68 1.22
N PRO A 128 -33.98 -42.24 0.67
CA PRO A 128 -35.18 -43.05 0.62
C PRO A 128 -35.05 -44.32 -0.23
N VAL A 129 -34.39 -44.22 -1.39
CA VAL A 129 -34.13 -45.38 -2.26
C VAL A 129 -33.27 -46.42 -1.55
N LEU A 130 -32.19 -46.00 -0.88
CA LEU A 130 -31.34 -46.90 -0.11
C LEU A 130 -32.03 -47.44 1.13
N GLY A 131 -32.83 -46.63 1.83
CA GLY A 131 -33.61 -47.06 2.98
C GLY A 131 -34.64 -48.14 2.62
N LEU A 132 -35.37 -47.94 1.52
CA LEU A 132 -36.29 -48.94 0.97
C LEU A 132 -35.54 -50.21 0.53
N ALA A 133 -34.40 -50.07 -0.14
CA ALA A 133 -33.57 -51.22 -0.52
C ALA A 133 -33.08 -52.02 0.70
N VAL A 134 -32.75 -51.38 1.82
CA VAL A 134 -32.37 -52.06 3.08
C VAL A 134 -33.55 -52.82 3.69
N VAL A 135 -34.77 -52.27 3.63
CA VAL A 135 -35.99 -52.95 4.08
C VAL A 135 -36.25 -54.19 3.24
N LEU A 136 -36.14 -54.09 1.91
CA LEU A 136 -36.46 -55.17 0.96
C LEU A 136 -35.36 -56.24 0.87
N PHE A 137 -34.09 -55.84 0.83
CA PHE A 137 -32.95 -56.72 0.52
C PHE A 137 -31.98 -56.95 1.70
N GLY A 138 -32.28 -56.39 2.87
CA GLY A 138 -31.47 -56.61 4.08
C GLY A 138 -30.19 -55.79 4.13
N HIS A 139 -29.07 -56.39 4.58
CA HIS A 139 -27.83 -55.63 4.86
C HIS A 139 -26.96 -55.36 3.62
N SER A 140 -27.23 -56.02 2.48
CA SER A 140 -26.43 -55.90 1.26
C SER A 140 -26.30 -54.45 0.74
N PRO A 141 -27.34 -53.59 0.78
CA PRO A 141 -27.25 -52.19 0.35
C PRO A 141 -26.49 -51.26 1.31
N LEU A 142 -26.22 -51.68 2.56
CA LEU A 142 -25.54 -50.83 3.55
C LEU A 142 -24.10 -50.51 3.16
N ARG A 143 -23.40 -51.44 2.50
CA ARG A 143 -22.07 -51.18 1.92
C ARG A 143 -22.14 -50.14 0.79
N LEU A 144 -23.23 -50.10 0.03
CA LEU A 144 -23.47 -49.11 -1.02
C LEU A 144 -23.68 -47.73 -0.39
N HIS A 145 -24.51 -47.65 0.66
CA HIS A 145 -24.70 -46.44 1.46
C HIS A 145 -23.37 -45.92 2.02
N GLY A 146 -22.57 -46.77 2.67
CA GLY A 146 -21.25 -46.39 3.20
C GLY A 146 -20.29 -45.85 2.14
N ARG A 147 -20.22 -46.49 0.97
CA ARG A 147 -19.40 -46.02 -0.16
C ARG A 147 -19.91 -44.68 -0.70
N TRP A 148 -21.22 -44.50 -0.79
CA TRP A 148 -21.83 -43.26 -1.25
C TRP A 148 -21.54 -42.10 -0.29
N VAL A 149 -21.76 -42.30 1.02
CA VAL A 149 -21.41 -41.32 2.07
C VAL A 149 -19.92 -40.98 2.02
N ARG A 150 -19.01 -41.96 1.93
CA ARG A 150 -17.57 -41.71 1.77
C ARG A 150 -17.23 -40.91 0.51
N SER A 151 -17.90 -41.19 -0.60
CA SER A 151 -17.65 -40.52 -1.87
C SER A 151 -18.06 -39.04 -1.88
N ARG A 152 -19.03 -38.66 -1.03
CA ARG A 152 -19.63 -37.32 -0.98
C ARG A 152 -19.15 -36.51 0.21
N LEU A 153 -19.16 -37.07 1.42
CA LEU A 153 -18.76 -36.40 2.66
C LEU A 153 -17.27 -36.58 3.02
N GLY A 154 -16.57 -37.56 2.43
CA GLY A 154 -15.15 -37.77 2.66
C GLY A 154 -14.24 -36.79 1.91
N PRO A 155 -12.98 -36.58 2.36
CA PRO A 155 -12.03 -35.69 1.70
C PRO A 155 -11.81 -36.11 0.24
N ARG A 156 -12.12 -35.21 -0.71
CA ARG A 156 -11.84 -35.41 -2.12
C ARG A 156 -10.50 -34.76 -2.45
N ASN A 157 -9.59 -35.52 -3.06
CA ASN A 157 -8.54 -34.92 -3.86
C ASN A 157 -9.25 -34.27 -5.06
N GLN A 158 -9.44 -32.95 -5.05
CA GLN A 158 -10.23 -32.27 -6.08
C GLN A 158 -9.60 -32.55 -7.44
N ARG A 159 -10.33 -33.28 -8.29
CA ARG A 159 -9.88 -33.60 -9.65
C ARG A 159 -9.58 -32.28 -10.39
N ALA A 160 -8.57 -32.27 -11.25
CA ALA A 160 -8.13 -31.06 -11.94
C ALA A 160 -9.29 -30.30 -12.63
N TRP A 161 -10.23 -31.04 -13.22
CA TRP A 161 -11.41 -30.47 -13.87
C TRP A 161 -12.37 -29.76 -12.89
N GLN A 162 -12.51 -30.22 -11.65
CA GLN A 162 -13.37 -29.57 -10.64
C GLN A 162 -12.78 -28.22 -10.21
N ARG A 163 -11.45 -28.17 -10.02
CA ARG A 163 -10.73 -26.91 -9.73
C ARG A 163 -10.78 -25.93 -10.90
N TRP A 164 -10.77 -26.45 -12.12
CA TRP A 164 -10.94 -25.65 -13.32
C TRP A 164 -12.36 -25.09 -13.42
N ALA A 165 -13.39 -25.92 -13.29
CA ALA A 165 -14.80 -25.49 -13.33
C ALA A 165 -15.15 -24.49 -12.20
N ALA A 166 -14.69 -24.74 -10.97
CA ALA A 166 -14.90 -23.83 -9.85
C ALA A 166 -14.15 -22.49 -10.01
N ARG A 167 -13.04 -22.45 -10.75
CA ARG A 167 -12.41 -21.17 -11.17
C ARG A 167 -13.25 -20.49 -12.23
N GLY A 168 -13.63 -21.19 -13.29
CA GLY A 168 -14.46 -20.65 -14.37
C GLY A 168 -15.77 -20.04 -13.84
N LEU A 169 -16.49 -20.74 -12.94
CA LEU A 169 -17.73 -20.23 -12.34
C LEU A 169 -17.50 -18.97 -11.50
N ARG A 170 -16.42 -18.92 -10.71
CA ARG A 170 -16.06 -17.71 -9.96
C ARG A 170 -15.73 -16.54 -10.88
N ASP A 171 -15.01 -16.79 -11.96
CA ASP A 171 -14.65 -15.75 -12.92
C ASP A 171 -15.84 -15.29 -13.77
N LEU A 172 -16.81 -16.17 -14.07
CA LEU A 172 -18.11 -15.79 -14.63
C LEU A 172 -18.89 -14.88 -13.68
N GLY A 173 -18.94 -15.22 -12.39
CA GLY A 173 -19.58 -14.37 -11.37
C GLY A 173 -18.92 -12.98 -11.28
N ARG A 174 -17.58 -12.93 -11.33
CA ARG A 174 -16.82 -11.68 -11.37
C ARG A 174 -17.11 -10.87 -12.64
N LEU A 175 -17.19 -11.51 -13.80
CA LEU A 175 -17.54 -10.87 -15.07
C LEU A 175 -18.96 -10.28 -15.04
N ALA A 176 -19.94 -11.02 -14.51
CA ALA A 176 -21.29 -10.52 -14.33
C ALA A 176 -21.32 -9.28 -13.42
N LEU A 177 -20.55 -9.31 -12.32
CA LEU A 177 -20.42 -8.18 -11.41
C LEU A 177 -19.71 -6.98 -12.07
N THR A 178 -18.68 -7.19 -12.89
CA THR A 178 -18.09 -6.11 -13.70
C THR A 178 -19.10 -5.54 -14.69
N GLY A 179 -19.98 -6.36 -15.28
CA GLY A 179 -21.08 -5.88 -16.13
C GLY A 179 -22.06 -4.98 -15.38
N GLY A 180 -22.49 -5.39 -14.19
CA GLY A 180 -23.36 -4.55 -13.34
C GLY A 180 -22.69 -3.24 -12.93
N LEU A 181 -21.40 -3.29 -12.58
CA LEU A 181 -20.61 -2.10 -12.27
C LEU A 181 -20.44 -1.19 -13.50
N ALA A 182 -20.30 -1.74 -14.70
CA ALA A 182 -20.15 -0.96 -15.92
C ALA A 182 -21.42 -0.14 -16.25
N VAL A 183 -22.61 -0.65 -15.89
CA VAL A 183 -23.87 0.11 -15.98
C VAL A 183 -23.88 1.25 -14.95
N LEU A 184 -23.46 0.98 -13.71
CA LEU A 184 -23.33 2.03 -12.68
C LEU A 184 -22.31 3.10 -13.10
N ASN A 185 -21.19 2.70 -13.69
CA ASN A 185 -20.16 3.59 -14.21
C ASN A 185 -20.73 4.52 -15.30
N LEU A 186 -21.61 4.02 -16.17
CA LEU A 186 -22.31 4.86 -17.16
C LEU A 186 -23.16 5.94 -16.48
N LEU A 187 -23.93 5.56 -15.44
CA LEU A 187 -24.74 6.51 -14.68
C LEU A 187 -23.88 7.59 -14.00
N VAL A 188 -22.75 7.19 -13.42
CA VAL A 188 -21.78 8.11 -12.85
C VAL A 188 -21.17 9.01 -13.94
N ALA A 189 -20.84 8.47 -15.12
CA ALA A 189 -20.30 9.26 -16.23
C ALA A 189 -21.29 10.33 -16.72
N VAL A 190 -22.57 9.96 -16.91
CA VAL A 190 -23.63 10.90 -17.28
C VAL A 190 -23.77 11.99 -16.22
N LEU A 191 -23.76 11.63 -14.94
CA LEU A 191 -23.88 12.59 -13.84
C LEU A 191 -22.67 13.54 -13.77
N VAL A 192 -21.45 13.03 -13.98
CA VAL A 192 -20.24 13.85 -14.02
C VAL A 192 -20.25 14.77 -15.24
N LEU A 193 -20.77 14.33 -16.39
CA LEU A 193 -20.96 15.18 -17.58
C LEU A 193 -21.97 16.29 -17.31
N VAL A 194 -23.09 16.00 -16.64
CA VAL A 194 -24.06 17.01 -16.21
C VAL A 194 -23.40 18.02 -15.26
N ILE A 195 -22.63 17.57 -14.27
CA ILE A 195 -21.88 18.44 -13.37
C ILE A 195 -20.88 19.31 -14.15
N PHE A 196 -20.20 18.75 -15.17
CA PHE A 196 -19.29 19.50 -16.04
C PHE A 196 -20.01 20.62 -16.77
N VAL A 197 -21.17 20.33 -17.38
CA VAL A 197 -21.99 21.32 -18.11
C VAL A 197 -22.50 22.41 -17.15
N LEU A 198 -23.07 22.03 -16.00
CA LEU A 198 -23.54 22.98 -14.98
C LEU A 198 -22.41 23.89 -14.47
N SER A 199 -21.19 23.34 -14.33
CA SER A 199 -20.04 24.09 -13.80
C SER A 199 -19.38 25.03 -14.82
N HIS A 200 -19.30 24.65 -16.10
CA HIS A 200 -18.49 25.36 -17.10
C HIS A 200 -19.27 25.98 -18.25
N VAL A 201 -20.46 25.49 -18.55
CA VAL A 201 -21.32 26.05 -19.59
C VAL A 201 -22.29 27.04 -18.97
N LEU A 202 -22.93 26.65 -17.87
CA LEU A 202 -23.94 27.47 -17.22
C LEU A 202 -23.38 28.37 -16.10
N PHE A 203 -22.14 28.11 -15.64
CA PHE A 203 -21.47 28.83 -14.55
C PHE A 203 -22.26 28.93 -13.23
N VAL A 204 -23.28 28.08 -13.04
CA VAL A 204 -24.22 28.19 -11.92
C VAL A 204 -23.63 27.60 -10.63
N LEU A 205 -22.81 26.55 -10.74
CA LEU A 205 -22.32 25.79 -9.59
C LEU A 205 -20.89 25.28 -9.84
N GLN A 206 -19.89 25.68 -9.05
CA GLN A 206 -18.50 25.20 -9.18
C GLN A 206 -18.30 23.76 -8.63
N LEU A 207 -19.20 22.83 -8.97
CA LEU A 207 -19.25 21.47 -8.43
C LEU A 207 -18.31 20.47 -9.11
N TRP A 208 -17.50 20.93 -10.07
CA TRP A 208 -16.51 20.09 -10.77
C TRP A 208 -15.61 19.22 -9.87
N PRO A 209 -15.11 19.70 -8.70
CA PRO A 209 -14.32 18.87 -7.79
C PRO A 209 -15.10 17.67 -7.24
N VAL A 210 -16.42 17.78 -7.11
CA VAL A 210 -17.29 16.69 -6.64
C VAL A 210 -17.43 15.63 -7.73
N GLY A 211 -17.71 16.04 -8.97
CA GLY A 211 -17.83 15.12 -10.11
C GLY A 211 -16.54 14.34 -10.35
N THR A 212 -15.40 15.03 -10.35
CA THR A 212 -14.08 14.37 -10.50
C THR A 212 -13.71 13.48 -9.32
N ALA A 213 -14.13 13.81 -8.10
CA ALA A 213 -13.95 12.94 -6.94
C ALA A 213 -14.83 11.67 -7.00
N TRP A 214 -15.98 11.69 -7.68
CA TRP A 214 -16.78 10.49 -7.95
C TRP A 214 -16.13 9.64 -9.04
N ALA A 215 -15.68 10.25 -10.14
CA ALA A 215 -14.92 9.56 -11.18
C ALA A 215 -13.66 8.89 -10.61
N ALA A 216 -12.89 9.60 -9.77
CA ALA A 216 -11.70 9.07 -9.12
C ALA A 216 -12.01 7.87 -8.20
N ARG A 217 -13.15 7.88 -7.48
CA ARG A 217 -13.60 6.75 -6.65
C ARG A 217 -13.99 5.54 -7.48
N ALA A 218 -14.73 5.74 -8.57
CA ALA A 218 -15.10 4.68 -9.49
C ALA A 218 -13.85 4.05 -10.15
N ALA A 219 -12.93 4.89 -10.65
CA ALA A 219 -11.65 4.44 -11.20
C ALA A 219 -10.79 3.73 -10.14
N GLY A 220 -10.78 4.21 -8.89
CA GLY A 220 -10.10 3.54 -7.76
C GLY A 220 -10.66 2.15 -7.46
N LEU A 221 -11.99 1.97 -7.53
CA LEU A 221 -12.62 0.64 -7.48
C LEU A 221 -12.18 -0.22 -8.67
N GLY A 222 -12.22 0.31 -9.89
CA GLY A 222 -11.76 -0.38 -11.10
C GLY A 222 -10.31 -0.88 -11.00
N ARG A 223 -9.38 -0.04 -10.52
CA ARG A 223 -7.97 -0.41 -10.27
C ARG A 223 -7.84 -1.58 -9.29
N ARG A 224 -8.58 -1.55 -8.18
CA ARG A 224 -8.56 -2.61 -7.16
C ARG A 224 -9.12 -3.93 -7.68
N LEU A 225 -10.22 -3.87 -8.44
CA LEU A 225 -10.83 -5.05 -9.04
C LEU A 225 -9.94 -5.64 -10.14
N ALA A 226 -9.33 -4.81 -10.98
CA ALA A 226 -8.36 -5.26 -11.97
C ALA A 226 -7.18 -5.99 -11.31
N GLY A 227 -6.60 -5.43 -10.24
CA GLY A 227 -5.52 -6.09 -9.50
C GLY A 227 -5.94 -7.41 -8.86
N SER A 228 -7.04 -7.41 -8.12
CA SER A 228 -7.46 -8.56 -7.30
C SER A 228 -8.11 -9.70 -8.10
N TRP A 229 -8.90 -9.39 -9.13
CA TRP A 229 -9.66 -10.38 -9.88
C TRP A 229 -8.98 -10.82 -11.16
N SER A 230 -8.34 -9.89 -11.88
CA SER A 230 -7.69 -10.20 -13.16
C SER A 230 -6.18 -10.45 -13.03
N GLY A 231 -5.57 -10.08 -11.90
CA GLY A 231 -4.12 -10.18 -11.68
C GLY A 231 -3.31 -9.08 -12.40
N VAL A 232 -3.97 -8.05 -12.92
CA VAL A 232 -3.33 -6.92 -13.61
C VAL A 232 -3.29 -5.72 -12.66
N PRO A 233 -2.16 -5.45 -11.97
CA PRO A 233 -2.07 -4.33 -11.05
C PRO A 233 -2.09 -3.00 -11.83
N VAL A 234 -2.86 -2.04 -11.34
CA VAL A 234 -2.97 -0.70 -11.90
C VAL A 234 -2.67 0.33 -10.82
N PRO A 235 -1.48 0.96 -10.84
CA PRO A 235 -1.09 1.91 -9.79
C PRO A 235 -1.89 3.21 -9.91
N GLU A 236 -2.14 3.82 -8.75
CA GLU A 236 -2.76 5.14 -8.64
C GLU A 236 -1.69 6.23 -8.71
N THR A 237 -1.90 7.26 -9.52
CA THR A 237 -0.96 8.39 -9.60
C THR A 237 -1.74 9.65 -9.92
N TYR A 238 -2.08 10.40 -8.88
CA TYR A 238 -2.65 11.73 -9.00
C TYR A 238 -1.65 12.78 -8.55
N LEU A 239 -1.83 14.01 -9.01
CA LEU A 239 -1.11 15.15 -8.45
C LEU A 239 -1.51 15.36 -6.98
N PRO A 240 -0.55 15.53 -6.05
CA PRO A 240 -0.89 15.85 -4.67
C PRO A 240 -1.62 17.19 -4.62
N VAL A 241 -2.64 17.28 -3.76
CA VAL A 241 -3.26 18.57 -3.43
C VAL A 241 -2.41 19.18 -2.33
N GLU A 242 -1.90 20.39 -2.53
CA GLU A 242 -1.28 21.16 -1.45
C GLU A 242 -2.35 21.49 -0.41
N GLU A 243 -2.24 20.84 0.75
CA GLU A 243 -3.13 21.12 1.87
C GLU A 243 -2.63 22.37 2.62
N PRO A 244 -3.52 23.32 2.96
CA PRO A 244 -3.15 24.50 3.74
C PRO A 244 -2.57 24.08 5.08
N GLN A 245 -1.38 24.60 5.42
CA GLN A 245 -0.73 24.28 6.67
C GLN A 245 -1.26 25.19 7.79
N PRO A 246 -1.68 24.65 8.94
CA PRO A 246 -2.05 25.45 10.09
C PRO A 246 -0.81 26.17 10.65
N THR A 247 -0.96 27.46 10.95
CA THR A 247 0.05 28.28 11.63
C THR A 247 -0.29 28.38 13.12
N SER A 248 0.70 28.63 13.99
CA SER A 248 0.51 28.82 15.44
C SER A 248 -0.58 29.81 15.80
N ASP A 249 -0.82 30.79 14.92
CA ASP A 249 -1.72 31.93 15.17
C ASP A 249 -3.19 31.62 14.79
N GLY A 250 -3.52 30.36 14.50
CA GLY A 250 -4.86 29.92 14.09
C GLY A 250 -5.22 30.24 12.62
N PHE A 251 -4.30 30.83 11.86
CA PHE A 251 -4.43 31.05 10.42
C PHE A 251 -3.87 29.87 9.62
N TYR A 252 -4.31 29.73 8.37
CA TYR A 252 -3.84 28.72 7.42
C TYR A 252 -2.95 29.38 6.37
N ARG A 253 -1.75 28.83 6.15
CA ARG A 253 -0.80 29.28 5.13
C ARG A 253 -1.09 28.57 3.81
N VAL A 254 -1.26 29.37 2.75
CA VAL A 254 -1.46 28.92 1.38
C VAL A 254 -0.51 29.70 0.48
N GLY A 255 0.59 29.06 0.07
CA GLY A 255 1.71 29.73 -0.60
C GLY A 255 2.24 30.87 0.26
N ARG A 256 2.28 32.08 -0.29
CA ARG A 256 2.72 33.31 0.41
C ARG A 256 1.61 34.04 1.18
N SER A 257 0.38 33.50 1.22
CA SER A 257 -0.78 34.19 1.80
C SER A 257 -1.33 33.47 3.05
N LEU A 258 -1.82 34.24 4.02
CA LEU A 258 -2.51 33.75 5.22
C LEU A 258 -4.03 33.87 5.06
N LYS A 259 -4.77 32.84 5.49
CA LYS A 259 -6.25 32.77 5.41
C LYS A 259 -6.85 32.31 6.74
N ARG A 260 -7.99 32.87 7.13
CA ARG A 260 -8.73 32.46 8.35
C ARG A 260 -9.32 31.06 8.26
N THR A 261 -9.77 30.65 7.06
CA THR A 261 -10.36 29.32 6.84
C THR A 261 -9.70 28.62 5.66
N PRO A 262 -9.49 27.29 5.74
CA PRO A 262 -8.85 26.51 4.68
C PRO A 262 -9.85 26.09 3.58
N ALA A 263 -11.16 26.21 3.82
CA ALA A 263 -12.18 25.63 2.94
C ALA A 263 -12.12 26.20 1.52
N ALA A 264 -12.08 27.52 1.37
CA ALA A 264 -12.08 28.18 0.05
C ALA A 264 -10.77 27.99 -0.71
N SER A 265 -9.63 27.84 -0.02
CA SER A 265 -8.34 27.55 -0.64
C SER A 265 -8.23 26.08 -1.06
N LEU A 266 -8.67 25.15 -0.21
CA LEU A 266 -8.78 23.72 -0.54
C LEU A 266 -9.71 23.49 -1.72
N TRP A 267 -10.87 24.17 -1.77
CA TRP A 267 -11.80 24.06 -2.89
C TRP A 267 -11.14 24.51 -4.20
N ARG A 268 -10.44 25.65 -4.19
CA ARG A 268 -9.68 26.15 -5.34
C ARG A 268 -8.53 25.21 -5.76
N ALA A 269 -7.80 24.63 -4.80
CA ALA A 269 -6.74 23.68 -5.07
C ALA A 269 -7.29 22.40 -5.72
N ARG A 270 -8.41 21.87 -5.20
CA ARG A 270 -9.11 20.72 -5.79
C ARG A 270 -9.64 21.03 -7.19
N TYR A 271 -10.22 22.20 -7.38
CA TYR A 271 -10.70 22.64 -8.70
C TYR A 271 -9.55 22.76 -9.72
N ARG A 272 -8.43 23.36 -9.31
CA ARG A 272 -7.22 23.44 -10.15
C ARG A 272 -6.71 22.05 -10.53
N ARG A 273 -6.61 21.14 -9.56
CA ARG A 273 -6.21 19.74 -9.83
C ARG A 273 -7.18 19.05 -10.78
N ALA A 274 -8.48 19.20 -10.55
CA ALA A 274 -9.52 18.61 -11.40
C ALA A 274 -9.43 19.07 -12.86
N MET A 275 -8.87 20.25 -13.12
CA MET A 275 -8.63 20.77 -14.48
C MET A 275 -7.27 20.39 -15.06
N THR A 276 -6.23 20.40 -14.24
CA THR A 276 -4.83 20.31 -14.69
C THR A 276 -4.25 18.91 -14.62
N ASP A 277 -4.78 18.03 -13.76
CA ASP A 277 -4.25 16.68 -13.57
C ASP A 277 -4.65 15.76 -14.72
N PRO A 278 -3.69 15.23 -15.51
CA PRO A 278 -3.97 14.29 -16.59
C PRO A 278 -4.60 12.97 -16.09
N ALA A 279 -4.45 12.63 -14.81
CA ALA A 279 -5.12 11.47 -14.23
C ALA A 279 -6.65 11.61 -14.23
N THR A 280 -7.15 12.80 -13.89
CA THR A 280 -8.59 13.09 -13.87
C THR A 280 -9.23 12.83 -15.23
N TRP A 281 -8.62 13.32 -16.31
CA TRP A 281 -9.15 13.14 -17.67
C TRP A 281 -9.11 11.68 -18.13
N ARG A 282 -8.10 10.91 -17.71
CA ARG A 282 -8.03 9.47 -17.98
C ARG A 282 -9.10 8.70 -17.22
N ASP A 283 -9.40 9.07 -15.98
CA ASP A 283 -10.49 8.46 -15.21
C ASP A 283 -11.84 8.69 -15.89
N LEU A 284 -12.08 9.90 -16.42
CA LEU A 284 -13.31 10.22 -17.16
C LEU A 284 -13.42 9.43 -18.47
N LEU A 285 -12.32 9.36 -19.23
CA LEU A 285 -12.28 8.59 -20.47
C LEU A 285 -12.49 7.09 -20.20
N TRP A 286 -11.89 6.57 -19.14
CA TRP A 286 -12.13 5.20 -18.69
C TRP A 286 -13.58 4.99 -18.29
N LEU A 287 -14.17 5.89 -17.51
CA LEU A 287 -15.55 5.77 -17.04
C LEU A 287 -16.56 5.76 -18.20
N LEU A 288 -16.33 6.58 -19.23
CA LEU A 288 -17.14 6.61 -20.45
C LEU A 288 -16.95 5.37 -21.33
N GLY A 289 -15.71 4.89 -21.43
CA GLY A 289 -15.37 3.74 -22.27
C GLY A 289 -15.61 2.37 -21.61
N ASP A 290 -15.76 2.32 -20.28
CA ASP A 290 -15.89 1.07 -19.52
C ASP A 290 -17.14 0.28 -19.89
N THR A 291 -18.28 0.96 -20.07
CA THR A 291 -19.55 0.31 -20.44
C THR A 291 -19.50 -0.36 -21.81
N PRO A 292 -19.16 0.31 -22.92
CA PRO A 292 -19.12 -0.35 -24.23
C PRO A 292 -18.05 -1.44 -24.29
N VAL A 293 -16.89 -1.26 -23.66
CA VAL A 293 -15.84 -2.29 -23.64
C VAL A 293 -16.27 -3.50 -22.83
N THR A 294 -16.86 -3.31 -21.65
CA THR A 294 -17.36 -4.41 -20.83
C THR A 294 -18.51 -5.14 -21.53
N ALA A 295 -19.42 -4.42 -22.20
CA ALA A 295 -20.47 -5.04 -23.01
C ALA A 295 -19.89 -5.90 -24.15
N LEU A 296 -18.89 -5.40 -24.87
CA LEU A 296 -18.19 -6.15 -25.92
C LEU A 296 -17.51 -7.41 -25.36
N LEU A 297 -16.85 -7.30 -24.20
CA LEU A 297 -16.20 -8.44 -23.54
C LEU A 297 -17.19 -9.46 -22.98
N LEU A 298 -18.40 -9.04 -22.60
CA LEU A 298 -19.46 -9.94 -22.12
C LEU A 298 -20.25 -10.61 -23.26
N ALA A 299 -20.23 -10.05 -24.47
CA ALA A 299 -21.01 -10.58 -25.59
C ALA A 299 -20.73 -12.07 -25.90
N PRO A 300 -19.48 -12.59 -25.90
CA PRO A 300 -19.21 -14.02 -26.09
C PRO A 300 -19.81 -14.90 -24.98
N ILE A 301 -19.79 -14.42 -23.73
CA ILE A 301 -20.39 -15.14 -22.59
C ILE A 301 -21.91 -15.14 -22.70
N ALA A 302 -22.51 -13.99 -23.03
CA ALA A 302 -23.95 -13.87 -23.26
C ALA A 302 -24.42 -14.82 -24.36
N LEU A 303 -23.67 -14.92 -25.46
CA LEU A 303 -23.92 -15.89 -26.53
C LEU A 303 -23.83 -17.33 -26.03
N CYS A 304 -22.78 -17.68 -25.27
CA CYS A 304 -22.63 -19.03 -24.73
C CYS A 304 -23.77 -19.42 -23.78
N VAL A 305 -24.20 -18.48 -22.92
CA VAL A 305 -25.35 -18.64 -22.01
C VAL A 305 -26.65 -18.80 -22.79
N TRP A 306 -26.86 -18.02 -23.84
CA TRP A 306 -28.04 -18.13 -24.70
C TRP A 306 -28.09 -19.48 -25.42
N VAL A 307 -26.97 -19.96 -25.96
CA VAL A 307 -26.88 -21.29 -26.61
C VAL A 307 -27.10 -22.43 -25.61
N PHE A 308 -26.51 -22.35 -24.41
CA PHE A 308 -26.74 -23.34 -23.35
C PHE A 308 -28.20 -23.35 -22.88
N GLY A 309 -28.76 -22.15 -22.69
CA GLY A 309 -30.14 -21.95 -22.29
C GLY A 309 -31.12 -22.59 -23.27
N THR A 310 -30.96 -22.30 -24.55
CA THR A 310 -31.87 -22.76 -25.62
C THR A 310 -31.66 -24.23 -26.01
N GLY A 311 -30.41 -24.71 -26.04
CA GLY A 311 -30.09 -26.09 -26.45
C GLY A 311 -30.24 -27.14 -25.36
N VAL A 312 -30.14 -26.76 -24.08
CA VAL A 312 -30.16 -27.71 -22.94
C VAL A 312 -31.17 -27.32 -21.88
N TRP A 313 -31.05 -26.11 -21.31
CA TRP A 313 -31.78 -25.77 -20.09
C TRP A 313 -33.29 -25.64 -20.30
N ILE A 314 -33.72 -24.88 -21.31
CA ILE A 314 -35.14 -24.64 -21.62
C ILE A 314 -35.82 -25.96 -22.03
N PRO A 315 -35.31 -26.76 -22.98
CA PRO A 315 -35.93 -28.04 -23.34
C PRO A 315 -36.04 -29.01 -22.16
N LEU A 316 -35.00 -29.05 -21.30
CA LEU A 316 -35.02 -29.89 -20.10
C LEU A 316 -36.20 -29.54 -19.18
N TRP A 317 -36.37 -28.27 -18.84
CA TRP A 317 -37.43 -27.84 -17.92
C TRP A 317 -38.82 -27.85 -18.56
N VAL A 318 -38.93 -27.56 -19.86
CA VAL A 318 -40.19 -27.72 -20.61
C VAL A 318 -40.63 -29.18 -20.59
N GLY A 319 -39.74 -30.12 -20.93
CA GLY A 319 -40.06 -31.55 -20.92
C GLY A 319 -40.41 -32.07 -19.52
N VAL A 320 -39.73 -31.59 -18.47
CA VAL A 320 -40.08 -31.90 -17.08
C VAL A 320 -41.45 -31.33 -16.70
N GLY A 321 -41.75 -30.08 -17.07
CA GLY A 321 -43.03 -29.43 -16.81
C GLY A 321 -44.18 -30.10 -17.55
N GLU A 322 -43.99 -30.47 -18.80
CA GLU A 322 -44.95 -31.24 -19.59
C GLU A 322 -45.23 -32.61 -18.96
N LEU A 323 -44.17 -33.34 -18.58
CA LEU A 323 -44.27 -34.65 -17.94
C LEU A 323 -44.99 -34.60 -16.58
N LEU A 324 -44.73 -33.58 -15.77
CA LEU A 324 -45.24 -33.49 -14.40
C LEU A 324 -46.59 -32.76 -14.27
N LEU A 325 -46.79 -31.73 -15.09
CA LEU A 325 -47.87 -30.75 -14.93
C LEU A 325 -48.71 -30.55 -16.19
N GLY A 326 -48.32 -31.13 -17.34
CA GLY A 326 -49.06 -30.99 -18.60
C GLY A 326 -49.14 -29.56 -19.11
N THR A 327 -48.12 -28.73 -18.85
CA THR A 327 -48.12 -27.29 -19.13
C THR A 327 -48.13 -26.90 -20.62
N GLY A 328 -48.01 -27.88 -21.52
CA GLY A 328 -47.87 -27.67 -22.97
C GLY A 328 -46.45 -27.23 -23.39
N ASP A 329 -46.17 -27.31 -24.69
CA ASP A 329 -44.86 -26.98 -25.28
C ASP A 329 -44.81 -25.53 -25.80
N PRO A 330 -44.06 -24.62 -25.15
CA PRO A 330 -43.88 -23.25 -25.63
C PRO A 330 -42.80 -23.11 -26.71
N VAL A 331 -42.02 -24.17 -27.01
CA VAL A 331 -40.90 -24.13 -27.98
C VAL A 331 -41.31 -23.62 -29.38
N PRO A 332 -42.49 -23.96 -29.94
CA PRO A 332 -42.94 -23.43 -31.22
C PRO A 332 -43.08 -21.89 -31.27
N GLN A 333 -43.26 -21.24 -30.13
CA GLN A 333 -43.40 -19.78 -30.03
C GLN A 333 -42.05 -19.05 -29.98
N MET A 334 -40.94 -19.78 -29.80
CA MET A 334 -39.60 -19.20 -29.75
C MET A 334 -39.16 -18.67 -31.13
N ALA A 335 -38.24 -17.70 -31.13
CA ALA A 335 -37.59 -17.21 -32.35
C ALA A 335 -36.83 -18.35 -33.08
N ALA A 336 -36.75 -18.28 -34.42
CA ALA A 336 -36.28 -19.39 -35.26
C ALA A 336 -34.93 -20.01 -34.83
N PRO A 337 -33.87 -19.24 -34.49
CA PRO A 337 -32.61 -19.81 -34.03
C PRO A 337 -32.75 -20.61 -32.71
N ALA A 338 -33.48 -20.06 -31.74
CA ALA A 338 -33.71 -20.72 -30.46
C ALA A 338 -34.60 -21.96 -30.60
N ARG A 339 -35.63 -21.87 -31.46
CA ARG A 339 -36.53 -22.97 -31.78
C ARG A 339 -35.78 -24.14 -32.42
N SER A 340 -34.93 -23.87 -33.41
CA SER A 340 -34.15 -24.91 -34.10
C SER A 340 -33.24 -25.66 -33.12
N LEU A 341 -32.54 -24.94 -32.24
CA LEU A 341 -31.71 -25.52 -31.17
C LEU A 341 -32.55 -26.39 -30.20
N ALA A 342 -33.69 -25.88 -29.76
CA ALA A 342 -34.55 -26.57 -28.80
C ALA A 342 -35.23 -27.82 -29.39
N GLN A 343 -35.62 -27.79 -30.68
CA GLN A 343 -36.31 -28.89 -31.36
C GLN A 343 -35.38 -29.98 -31.89
N THR A 344 -34.06 -29.77 -31.91
CA THR A 344 -33.08 -30.74 -32.40
C THR A 344 -32.13 -31.22 -31.29
N PRO A 345 -32.57 -32.08 -30.35
CA PRO A 345 -31.74 -32.49 -29.20
C PRO A 345 -30.36 -33.05 -29.56
N VAL A 346 -30.26 -33.74 -30.70
CA VAL A 346 -29.00 -34.31 -31.22
C VAL A 346 -27.93 -33.24 -31.49
N VAL A 347 -28.34 -32.01 -31.81
CA VAL A 347 -27.43 -30.88 -32.07
C VAL A 347 -27.46 -29.89 -30.90
N GLY A 348 -28.65 -29.55 -30.41
CA GLY A 348 -28.86 -28.58 -29.33
C GLY A 348 -28.18 -28.97 -28.03
N VAL A 349 -28.26 -30.24 -27.62
CA VAL A 349 -27.67 -30.68 -26.35
C VAL A 349 -26.14 -30.66 -26.40
N PRO A 350 -25.46 -31.26 -27.40
CA PRO A 350 -24.00 -31.18 -27.49
C PRO A 350 -23.49 -29.75 -27.63
N LEU A 351 -24.16 -28.92 -28.45
CA LEU A 351 -23.75 -27.53 -28.67
C LEU A 351 -23.95 -26.67 -27.42
N GLY A 352 -25.04 -26.85 -26.68
CA GLY A 352 -25.28 -26.17 -25.41
C GLY A 352 -24.30 -26.59 -24.32
N LEU A 353 -23.99 -27.89 -24.21
CA LEU A 353 -22.96 -28.35 -23.26
C LEU A 353 -21.57 -27.83 -23.64
N ALA A 354 -21.23 -27.82 -24.93
CA ALA A 354 -19.98 -27.25 -25.43
C ALA A 354 -19.90 -25.74 -25.14
N SER A 355 -21.00 -24.99 -25.29
CA SER A 355 -21.02 -23.56 -24.99
C SER A 355 -20.87 -23.27 -23.48
N ALA A 356 -21.41 -24.13 -22.60
CA ALA A 356 -21.16 -24.02 -21.17
C ALA A 356 -19.67 -24.22 -20.81
N VAL A 357 -19.02 -25.21 -21.42
CA VAL A 357 -17.57 -25.43 -21.26
C VAL A 357 -16.78 -24.24 -21.82
N ALA A 358 -17.18 -23.71 -22.98
CA ALA A 358 -16.55 -22.54 -23.60
C ALA A 358 -16.68 -21.29 -22.71
N ALA A 359 -17.86 -21.04 -22.11
CA ALA A 359 -18.05 -19.93 -21.17
C ALA A 359 -17.09 -20.00 -19.98
N LEU A 360 -16.95 -21.19 -19.38
CA LEU A 360 -16.01 -21.42 -18.27
C LEU A 360 -14.54 -21.24 -18.69
N ALA A 361 -14.19 -21.62 -19.91
CA ALA A 361 -12.83 -21.45 -20.45
C ALA A 361 -12.51 -19.99 -20.79
N LEU A 362 -13.48 -19.25 -21.34
CA LEU A 362 -13.33 -17.86 -21.78
C LEU A 362 -13.32 -16.87 -20.62
N ALA A 363 -14.03 -17.15 -19.53
CA ALA A 363 -14.16 -16.26 -18.38
C ALA A 363 -12.82 -15.67 -17.86
N PRO A 364 -11.78 -16.46 -17.56
CA PRO A 364 -10.51 -15.91 -17.08
C PRO A 364 -9.78 -15.05 -18.13
N LEU A 365 -9.94 -15.35 -19.43
CA LEU A 365 -9.32 -14.58 -20.51
C LEU A 365 -9.97 -13.21 -20.65
N LEU A 366 -11.31 -13.17 -20.64
CA LEU A 366 -12.08 -11.93 -20.75
C LEU A 366 -11.89 -11.04 -19.52
N LEU A 367 -11.80 -11.63 -18.33
CA LEU A 367 -11.52 -10.89 -17.10
C LEU A 367 -10.12 -10.25 -17.14
N ARG A 368 -9.11 -10.96 -17.68
CA ARG A 368 -7.78 -10.39 -17.95
C ARG A 368 -7.82 -9.31 -19.00
N ALA A 369 -8.57 -9.48 -20.08
CA ALA A 369 -8.74 -8.46 -21.11
C ALA A 369 -9.34 -7.16 -20.52
N HIS A 370 -10.36 -7.27 -19.66
CA HIS A 370 -10.90 -6.11 -18.93
C HIS A 370 -9.86 -5.46 -18.01
N GLY A 371 -9.03 -6.26 -17.33
CA GLY A 371 -7.90 -5.77 -16.55
C GLY A 371 -6.88 -5.00 -17.38
N HIS A 372 -6.55 -5.49 -18.58
CA HIS A 372 -5.66 -4.81 -19.52
C HIS A 372 -6.26 -3.51 -20.06
N TRP A 373 -7.56 -3.48 -20.36
CA TRP A 373 -8.28 -2.24 -20.71
C TRP A 373 -8.18 -1.19 -19.59
N THR A 374 -8.45 -1.61 -18.37
CA THR A 374 -8.34 -0.74 -17.19
C THR A 374 -6.93 -0.21 -17.04
N ARG A 375 -5.92 -1.06 -17.22
CA ARG A 375 -4.52 -0.65 -17.21
C ARG A 375 -4.18 0.31 -18.34
N LEU A 376 -4.66 0.08 -19.56
CA LEU A 376 -4.37 0.91 -20.74
C LEU A 376 -4.74 2.38 -20.50
N LEU A 377 -5.92 2.62 -19.91
CA LEU A 377 -6.39 3.98 -19.67
C LEU A 377 -5.91 4.57 -18.34
N LEU A 378 -5.92 3.77 -17.27
CA LEU A 378 -5.65 4.30 -15.92
C LEU A 378 -4.16 4.28 -15.54
N ALA A 379 -3.31 3.50 -16.21
CA ALA A 379 -1.89 3.40 -15.84
C ALA A 379 -1.15 4.73 -16.08
N PRO A 380 -0.30 5.17 -15.14
CA PRO A 380 0.45 6.41 -15.24
C PRO A 380 1.39 6.39 -16.44
N THR A 381 1.42 7.50 -17.17
CA THR A 381 2.40 7.71 -18.25
C THR A 381 3.81 7.76 -17.68
N GLY A 382 4.83 7.39 -18.47
CA GLY A 382 6.24 7.46 -18.02
C GLY A 382 6.63 8.86 -17.51
N ARG A 383 6.07 9.92 -18.11
CA ARG A 383 6.22 11.31 -17.65
C ARG A 383 5.63 11.55 -16.25
N ALA A 384 4.44 11.00 -15.96
CA ALA A 384 3.82 11.13 -14.64
C ALA A 384 4.63 10.39 -13.56
N GLN A 385 5.17 9.21 -13.88
CA GLN A 385 6.05 8.47 -12.96
C GLN A 385 7.35 9.22 -12.69
N LEU A 386 7.97 9.79 -13.73
CA LEU A 386 9.19 10.59 -13.59
C LEU A 386 8.93 11.86 -12.77
N ALA A 387 7.86 12.60 -13.08
CA ALA A 387 7.47 13.79 -12.33
C ALA A 387 7.21 13.47 -10.85
N GLN A 388 6.64 12.28 -10.55
CA GLN A 388 6.46 11.84 -9.19
C GLN A 388 7.80 11.57 -8.49
N ARG A 389 8.72 10.83 -9.11
CA ARG A 389 10.05 10.60 -8.54
C ARG A 389 10.83 11.89 -8.31
N VAL A 390 10.75 12.84 -9.24
CA VAL A 390 11.39 14.16 -9.11
C VAL A 390 10.79 14.92 -7.92
N ARG A 391 9.46 14.89 -7.76
CA ARG A 391 8.78 15.52 -6.60
C ARG A 391 9.13 14.85 -5.28
N ASP A 392 9.14 13.52 -5.24
CA ASP A 392 9.50 12.78 -4.04
C ASP A 392 10.95 13.10 -3.63
N LEU A 393 11.87 13.14 -4.60
CA LEU A 393 13.26 13.55 -4.36
C LEU A 393 13.38 15.00 -3.91
N ALA A 394 12.63 15.92 -4.54
CA ALA A 394 12.61 17.33 -4.14
C ALA A 394 12.06 17.52 -2.72
N ARG A 395 11.02 16.76 -2.34
CA ARG A 395 10.46 16.76 -0.98
C ARG A 395 11.46 16.22 0.03
N THR A 396 12.11 15.08 -0.25
CA THR A 396 13.15 14.54 0.63
C THR A 396 14.32 15.51 0.81
N ARG A 397 14.71 16.25 -0.25
CA ARG A 397 15.74 17.30 -0.15
C ARG A 397 15.28 18.49 0.70
N ALA A 398 14.03 18.94 0.52
CA ALA A 398 13.47 20.03 1.32
C ALA A 398 13.37 19.65 2.81
N ASP A 399 12.81 18.48 3.11
CA ASP A 399 12.67 17.97 4.49
C ASP A 399 14.05 17.83 5.18
N ALA A 400 15.08 17.39 4.45
CA ALA A 400 16.44 17.31 4.98
C ALA A 400 17.04 18.71 5.27
N THR A 401 16.81 19.68 4.39
CA THR A 401 17.34 21.05 4.54
C THR A 401 16.64 21.79 5.68
N ASP A 402 15.32 21.66 5.79
CA ASP A 402 14.53 22.29 6.86
C ASP A 402 14.90 21.74 8.24
N SER A 403 15.22 20.45 8.34
CA SER A 403 15.71 19.83 9.58
C SER A 403 17.08 20.38 10.00
N GLU A 404 17.97 20.66 9.05
CA GLU A 404 19.29 21.24 9.34
C GLU A 404 19.16 22.71 9.77
N ASP A 405 18.31 23.50 9.11
CA ASP A 405 18.04 24.90 9.48
C ASP A 405 17.33 25.05 10.84
N ALA A 406 16.49 24.09 11.21
CA ALA A 406 15.87 24.04 12.53
C ALA A 406 16.90 23.73 13.63
N GLU A 407 17.83 22.82 13.35
CA GLU A 407 18.93 22.46 14.26
C GLU A 407 19.87 23.64 14.47
N LEU A 408 20.26 24.33 13.39
CA LEU A 408 21.11 25.53 13.47
C LEU A 408 20.47 26.64 14.30
N ARG A 409 19.17 26.91 14.10
CA ARG A 409 18.44 27.90 14.91
C ARG A 409 18.30 27.51 16.37
N ARG A 410 18.25 26.21 16.68
CA ARG A 410 18.27 25.73 18.07
C ARG A 410 19.63 25.99 18.70
N ILE A 411 20.71 25.64 18.01
CA ILE A 411 22.09 25.87 18.48
C ILE A 411 22.35 27.37 18.67
N GLU A 412 21.91 28.22 17.74
CA GLU A 412 22.04 29.68 17.86
C GLU A 412 21.33 30.22 19.12
N ARG A 413 20.11 29.75 19.39
CA ARG A 413 19.34 30.15 20.58
C ARG A 413 20.01 29.66 21.87
N ASP A 414 20.41 28.39 21.90
CA ASP A 414 21.11 27.80 23.05
C ASP A 414 22.44 28.52 23.33
N LEU A 415 23.15 28.95 22.27
CA LEU A 415 24.37 29.76 22.37
C LEU A 415 24.08 31.16 22.91
N HIS A 416 23.06 31.83 22.38
CA HIS A 416 22.67 33.17 22.79
C HIS A 416 22.28 33.18 24.28
N ASP A 417 21.40 32.28 24.70
CA ASP A 417 20.91 32.21 26.07
C ASP A 417 22.01 31.75 27.03
N GLY A 418 22.84 30.78 26.62
CA GLY A 418 23.98 30.30 27.39
C GLY A 418 25.09 31.34 27.56
N THR A 419 25.27 32.24 26.59
CA THR A 419 26.25 33.34 26.68
C THR A 419 25.73 34.47 27.55
N GLN A 420 24.46 34.86 27.40
CA GLN A 420 23.84 35.90 28.23
C GLN A 420 23.86 35.53 29.71
N ALA A 421 23.47 34.30 30.07
CA ALA A 421 23.48 33.85 31.47
C ALA A 421 24.87 33.94 32.12
N ARG A 422 25.93 33.64 31.36
CA ARG A 422 27.33 33.70 31.84
C ARG A 422 27.83 35.12 31.98
N LEU A 423 27.50 36.02 31.05
CA LEU A 423 27.87 37.43 31.13
C LEU A 423 27.19 38.11 32.33
N VAL A 424 25.92 37.77 32.60
CA VAL A 424 25.21 38.25 33.79
C VAL A 424 25.86 37.72 35.07
N ALA A 425 26.20 36.43 35.14
CA ALA A 425 26.88 35.85 36.29
C ALA A 425 28.26 36.48 36.55
N LEU A 426 29.01 36.78 35.49
CA LEU A 426 30.29 37.48 35.57
C LEU A 426 30.10 38.90 36.13
N GLY A 427 29.11 39.65 35.63
CA GLY A 427 28.77 40.98 36.13
C GLY A 427 28.44 40.98 37.62
N LEU A 428 27.62 40.03 38.08
CA LEU A 428 27.26 39.88 39.50
C LEU A 428 28.48 39.57 40.39
N LYS A 429 29.40 38.71 39.94
CA LYS A 429 30.63 38.39 40.69
C LYS A 429 31.56 39.60 40.81
N LEU A 430 31.66 40.40 39.75
CA LEU A 430 32.46 41.63 39.76
C LEU A 430 31.83 42.69 40.69
N SER A 431 30.50 42.89 40.64
CA SER A 431 29.82 43.79 41.58
C SER A 431 29.97 43.35 43.05
N ALA A 432 29.91 42.05 43.33
CA ALA A 432 30.17 41.53 44.67
C ALA A 432 31.63 41.75 45.13
N ALA A 433 32.59 41.65 44.21
CA ALA A 433 33.99 41.95 44.50
C ALA A 433 34.23 43.45 44.79
N GLU A 434 33.53 44.35 44.08
CA GLU A 434 33.57 45.80 44.34
C GLU A 434 33.05 46.14 45.74
N GLU A 435 31.94 45.53 46.18
CA GLU A 435 31.37 45.78 47.51
C GLU A 435 32.27 45.24 48.64
N LEU A 436 32.96 44.12 48.40
CA LEU A 436 33.89 43.50 49.35
C LEU A 436 35.25 44.22 49.42
N PHE A 437 35.61 45.04 48.43
CA PHE A 437 36.94 45.65 48.32
C PHE A 437 37.33 46.48 49.55
N ALA A 438 36.36 47.12 50.21
CA ALA A 438 36.57 47.92 51.41
C ALA A 438 36.47 47.13 52.72
N ARG A 439 35.86 45.94 52.71
CA ARG A 439 35.54 45.15 53.93
C ARG A 439 36.39 43.89 54.09
N ASP A 440 36.72 43.23 52.98
CA ASP A 440 37.49 41.98 52.92
C ASP A 440 38.27 41.91 51.58
N PRO A 441 39.46 42.55 51.52
CA PRO A 441 40.24 42.67 50.30
C PRO A 441 40.70 41.31 49.74
N GLU A 442 41.07 40.37 50.60
CA GLU A 442 41.46 39.01 50.24
C GLU A 442 40.31 38.26 49.55
N ARG A 443 39.08 38.39 50.05
CA ARG A 443 37.90 37.77 49.42
C ARG A 443 37.52 38.43 48.09
N ALA A 444 37.65 39.76 47.99
CA ALA A 444 37.47 40.49 46.74
C ALA A 444 38.48 40.06 45.67
N ARG A 445 39.76 39.90 46.06
CA ARG A 445 40.81 39.41 45.16
C ARG A 445 40.52 37.99 44.65
N GLN A 446 40.06 37.09 45.52
CA GLN A 446 39.65 35.73 45.14
C GLN A 446 38.52 35.74 44.10
N LEU A 447 37.49 36.59 44.30
CA LEU A 447 36.37 36.72 43.36
C LEU A 447 36.80 37.27 41.99
N ILE A 448 37.77 38.20 41.96
CA ILE A 448 38.33 38.74 40.71
C ILE A 448 39.13 37.66 39.97
N GLU A 449 39.97 36.89 40.67
CA GLU A 449 40.73 35.78 40.08
C GLU A 449 39.81 34.68 39.53
N GLN A 450 38.74 34.34 40.25
CA GLN A 450 37.71 33.41 39.78
C GLN A 450 36.96 33.96 38.56
N SER A 451 36.56 35.23 38.56
CA SER A 451 35.91 35.88 37.44
C SER A 451 36.79 35.89 36.17
N LYS A 452 38.10 36.13 36.34
CA LYS A 452 39.07 36.08 35.23
C LYS A 452 39.20 34.67 34.65
N THR A 453 39.20 33.66 35.51
CA THR A 453 39.25 32.24 35.10
C THR A 453 37.97 31.83 34.38
N ASP A 454 36.81 32.14 34.94
CA ASP A 454 35.49 31.83 34.37
C ASP A 454 35.30 32.52 33.00
N SER A 455 35.74 33.77 32.87
CA SER A 455 35.71 34.51 31.59
C SER A 455 36.61 33.86 30.54
N GLY A 456 37.83 33.44 30.92
CA GLY A 456 38.75 32.74 30.04
C GLY A 456 38.19 31.40 29.55
N GLN A 457 37.59 30.62 30.45
CA GLN A 457 36.95 29.34 30.10
C GLN A 457 35.72 29.55 29.20
N ALA A 458 34.86 30.51 29.51
CA ALA A 458 33.71 30.84 28.67
C ALA A 458 34.13 31.29 27.27
N LEU A 459 35.20 32.09 27.13
CA LEU A 459 35.73 32.50 25.83
C LEU A 459 36.32 31.32 25.05
N ALA A 460 36.97 30.38 25.73
CA ALA A 460 37.49 29.15 25.10
C ALA A 460 36.34 28.26 24.59
N GLU A 461 35.32 28.02 25.41
CA GLU A 461 34.11 27.26 25.04
C GLU A 461 33.36 27.93 23.87
N LEU A 462 33.18 29.26 23.92
CA LEU A 462 32.60 30.04 22.82
C LEU A 462 33.42 29.96 21.55
N ARG A 463 34.75 30.05 21.63
CA ARG A 463 35.63 29.89 20.45
C ARG A 463 35.52 28.50 19.85
N VAL A 464 35.39 27.44 20.66
CA VAL A 464 35.16 26.08 20.15
C VAL A 464 33.80 25.96 19.45
N LEU A 465 32.74 26.55 20.02
CA LEU A 465 31.38 26.55 19.46
C LEU A 465 31.25 27.40 18.19
N VAL A 466 31.76 28.63 18.20
CA VAL A 466 31.73 29.56 17.06
C VAL A 466 32.59 29.04 15.92
N ARG A 467 33.71 28.35 16.19
CA ARG A 467 34.47 27.66 15.13
C ARG A 467 33.63 26.55 14.47
N GLY A 468 32.62 25.99 15.13
CA GLY A 468 31.70 25.02 14.50
C GLY A 468 30.70 25.65 13.53
N ILE A 469 30.51 26.97 13.61
CA ILE A 469 29.55 27.75 12.83
C ILE A 469 30.34 28.62 11.83
N ARG A 470 29.73 28.92 10.69
CA ARG A 470 30.37 29.62 9.55
C ARG A 470 31.24 30.83 10.02
N PRO A 471 32.56 30.87 9.73
CA PRO A 471 33.43 31.93 10.23
C PRO A 471 33.10 33.31 9.62
N PRO A 472 33.18 34.42 10.38
CA PRO A 472 32.95 35.77 9.84
C PRO A 472 33.86 36.13 8.65
N VAL A 473 35.12 35.71 8.68
CA VAL A 473 36.10 35.95 7.59
C VAL A 473 35.62 35.33 6.27
N LEU A 474 34.93 34.18 6.32
CA LEU A 474 34.34 33.56 5.13
C LEU A 474 33.22 34.41 4.53
N THR A 475 32.46 35.11 5.38
CA THR A 475 31.36 35.98 4.93
C THR A 475 31.90 37.27 4.30
N GLU A 476 32.89 37.88 4.94
CA GLU A 476 33.42 39.21 4.58
C GLU A 476 34.49 39.16 3.48
N ARG A 477 35.34 38.13 3.47
CA ARG A 477 36.54 38.05 2.61
C ARG A 477 36.59 36.82 1.70
N GLY A 478 35.59 35.94 1.80
CA GLY A 478 35.46 34.77 0.93
C GLY A 478 36.37 33.60 1.31
N LEU A 479 36.33 32.55 0.47
CA LEU A 479 36.92 31.25 0.79
C LEU A 479 38.44 31.28 0.94
N ALA A 480 39.17 31.95 0.04
CA ALA A 480 40.62 31.96 0.05
C ALA A 480 41.19 32.57 1.34
N ASP A 481 40.68 33.73 1.73
CA ASP A 481 41.12 34.39 2.96
C ASP A 481 40.66 33.65 4.23
N ALA A 482 39.49 33.01 4.20
CA ALA A 482 39.05 32.17 5.31
C ALA A 482 39.95 30.94 5.50
N VAL A 483 40.42 30.32 4.42
CA VAL A 483 41.38 29.20 4.47
C VAL A 483 42.75 29.66 4.95
N ARG A 484 43.23 30.83 4.51
CA ARG A 484 44.46 31.44 5.05
C ARG A 484 44.34 31.73 6.55
N ALA A 485 43.21 32.28 6.98
CA ALA A 485 42.95 32.54 8.39
C ALA A 485 42.86 31.24 9.22
N LEU A 486 42.33 30.16 8.65
CA LEU A 486 42.26 28.85 9.30
C LEU A 486 43.65 28.30 9.67
N VAL A 487 44.65 28.51 8.81
CA VAL A 487 45.97 27.89 8.98
C VAL A 487 46.93 28.68 9.88
N LEU A 488 46.69 29.97 10.09
CA LEU A 488 47.52 30.82 10.97
C LEU A 488 47.54 30.36 12.44
N ASP A 489 46.49 29.66 12.87
CA ASP A 489 46.30 29.19 14.25
C ASP A 489 46.82 27.76 14.48
N LEU A 490 47.52 27.15 13.51
CA LEU A 490 47.94 25.75 13.55
C LEU A 490 49.47 25.62 13.66
N ASP A 491 49.94 24.74 14.56
CA ASP A 491 51.37 24.54 14.86
C ASP A 491 52.16 23.76 13.78
N VAL A 492 51.56 23.49 12.62
CA VAL A 492 52.16 22.74 11.51
C VAL A 492 52.43 23.71 10.35
N ARG A 493 53.51 23.50 9.59
CA ARG A 493 53.79 24.32 8.40
C ARG A 493 52.76 24.01 7.31
N ILE A 494 51.82 24.94 7.10
CA ILE A 494 50.77 24.81 6.08
C ILE A 494 50.93 25.91 5.04
N GLU A 495 51.13 25.51 3.78
CA GLU A 495 51.27 26.41 2.64
C GLU A 495 49.94 26.48 1.88
N VAL A 496 49.37 27.68 1.76
CA VAL A 496 48.11 27.92 1.03
C VAL A 496 48.41 28.62 -0.28
N GLU A 497 48.12 27.95 -1.39
CA GLU A 497 48.34 28.43 -2.75
C GLU A 497 47.01 28.65 -3.50
N GLY A 498 47.00 29.64 -4.38
CA GLY A 498 45.86 29.93 -5.24
C GLY A 498 44.96 31.06 -4.72
N ASP A 499 44.33 31.75 -5.67
CA ASP A 499 43.34 32.79 -5.43
C ASP A 499 42.14 32.55 -6.36
N LEU A 500 40.96 32.98 -5.95
CA LEU A 500 39.73 32.77 -6.73
C LEU A 500 39.35 34.07 -7.45
N PRO A 501 39.02 34.03 -8.76
CA PRO A 501 38.75 35.25 -9.53
C PRO A 501 37.41 35.92 -9.21
N GLY A 502 36.62 35.35 -8.29
CA GLY A 502 35.31 35.84 -7.87
C GLY A 502 34.78 35.02 -6.68
N ARG A 503 33.57 35.33 -6.23
CA ARG A 503 32.95 34.62 -5.09
C ARG A 503 32.11 33.44 -5.53
N CYS A 504 32.16 32.36 -4.77
CA CYS A 504 31.22 31.25 -4.96
C CYS A 504 29.90 31.55 -4.24
N PRO A 505 28.80 30.85 -4.58
CA PRO A 505 27.58 30.91 -3.78
C PRO A 505 27.87 30.60 -2.32
N SER A 506 27.23 31.33 -1.42
CA SER A 506 27.59 31.33 0.00
C SER A 506 27.56 29.91 0.61
N ALA A 507 26.62 29.06 0.21
CA ALA A 507 26.55 27.68 0.67
C ALA A 507 27.74 26.81 0.18
N VAL A 508 28.23 27.06 -1.04
CA VAL A 508 29.39 26.36 -1.63
C VAL A 508 30.67 26.79 -0.92
N GLU A 509 30.85 28.09 -0.64
CA GLU A 509 32.01 28.57 0.14
C GLU A 509 32.05 27.93 1.54
N ALA A 510 30.89 27.79 2.21
CA ALA A 510 30.81 27.14 3.50
C ALA A 510 31.17 25.65 3.42
N ALA A 511 30.60 24.92 2.45
CA ALA A 511 30.89 23.52 2.24
C ALA A 511 32.37 23.27 1.95
N ALA A 512 32.97 24.06 1.07
CA ALA A 512 34.39 23.99 0.73
C ALA A 512 35.29 24.33 1.92
N TYR A 513 34.95 25.36 2.70
CA TYR A 513 35.69 25.73 3.90
C TYR A 513 35.71 24.61 4.94
N PHE A 514 34.54 24.06 5.29
CA PHE A 514 34.47 22.99 6.28
C PHE A 514 35.11 21.69 5.78
N ALA A 515 35.03 21.42 4.48
CA ALA A 515 35.74 20.29 3.89
C ALA A 515 37.26 20.44 4.01
N THR A 516 37.78 21.62 3.66
CA THR A 516 39.21 21.95 3.79
C THR A 516 39.67 21.81 5.24
N ARG A 517 38.91 22.33 6.20
CA ARG A 517 39.23 22.21 7.62
C ARG A 517 39.27 20.77 8.12
N GLU A 518 38.31 19.95 7.73
CA GLU A 518 38.29 18.53 8.11
C GLU A 518 39.48 17.78 7.52
N LEU A 519 39.84 18.07 6.25
CA LEU A 519 41.00 17.47 5.59
C LEU A 519 42.33 17.88 6.25
N VAL A 520 42.51 19.17 6.56
CA VAL A 520 43.69 19.67 7.30
C VAL A 520 43.76 19.06 8.70
N THR A 521 42.61 18.93 9.39
CA THR A 521 42.55 18.28 10.71
C THR A 521 42.95 16.81 10.63
N ASN A 522 42.52 16.10 9.58
CA ASN A 522 42.92 14.72 9.36
C ASN A 522 44.42 14.60 9.09
N ALA A 523 45.00 15.50 8.29
CA ALA A 523 46.44 15.54 8.05
C ALA A 523 47.21 15.71 9.37
N ILE A 524 46.83 16.68 10.20
CA ILE A 524 47.48 16.94 11.50
C ILE A 524 47.37 15.72 12.45
N LYS A 525 46.20 15.07 12.50
CA LYS A 525 45.97 13.96 13.44
C LYS A 525 46.57 12.63 12.98
N HIS A 526 46.67 12.40 11.68
CA HIS A 526 46.91 11.06 11.14
C HIS A 526 48.14 10.95 10.25
N ALA A 527 48.58 12.04 9.60
CA ALA A 527 49.63 11.95 8.59
C ALA A 527 51.04 11.85 9.19
N ARG A 528 51.29 12.42 10.39
CA ARG A 528 52.67 12.69 10.89
C ARG A 528 53.50 13.45 9.83
N ALA A 529 52.85 14.40 9.16
CA ALA A 529 53.42 15.22 8.10
C ALA A 529 54.18 16.40 8.71
N ASP A 530 55.29 16.78 8.08
CA ASP A 530 56.03 18.00 8.39
C ASP A 530 55.44 19.20 7.65
N THR A 531 54.87 18.96 6.46
CA THR A 531 54.29 19.99 5.61
C THR A 531 52.93 19.57 5.05
N VAL A 532 51.97 20.51 5.09
CA VAL A 532 50.67 20.36 4.40
C VAL A 532 50.52 21.49 3.37
N ARG A 533 50.08 21.16 2.16
CA ARG A 533 49.79 22.12 1.09
C ARG A 533 48.30 22.14 0.80
N VAL A 534 47.71 23.33 0.78
CA VAL A 534 46.31 23.56 0.40
C VAL A 534 46.30 24.38 -0.89
N ARG A 535 45.67 23.88 -1.95
CA ARG A 535 45.50 24.63 -3.20
C ARG A 535 44.04 24.90 -3.50
N LEU A 536 43.77 26.13 -3.91
CA LEU A 536 42.45 26.60 -4.34
C LEU A 536 42.52 26.98 -5.82
N ALA A 537 41.62 26.43 -6.63
CA ALA A 537 41.51 26.78 -8.04
C ALA A 537 40.05 26.76 -8.49
N HIS A 538 39.73 27.53 -9.54
CA HIS A 538 38.43 27.49 -10.18
C HIS A 538 38.58 27.50 -11.71
N ASP A 539 37.99 26.51 -12.35
CA ASP A 539 37.87 26.40 -13.82
C ASP A 539 36.51 25.78 -14.17
N GLY A 540 35.45 26.58 -14.00
CA GLY A 540 34.04 26.13 -14.09
C GLY A 540 33.56 25.25 -12.92
N VAL A 541 34.50 24.70 -12.14
CA VAL A 541 34.30 23.93 -10.91
C VAL A 541 35.29 24.43 -9.87
N LEU A 542 34.85 24.61 -8.62
CA LEU A 542 35.74 24.92 -7.50
C LEU A 542 36.50 23.66 -7.11
N ARG A 543 37.83 23.71 -7.19
CA ARG A 543 38.74 22.63 -6.77
C ARG A 543 39.54 23.07 -5.55
N VAL A 544 39.50 22.25 -4.50
CA VAL A 544 40.31 22.41 -3.29
C VAL A 544 41.11 21.14 -3.05
N SER A 545 42.44 21.19 -3.13
CA SER A 545 43.31 20.05 -2.87
C SER A 545 44.09 20.24 -1.58
N VAL A 546 44.09 19.24 -0.70
CA VAL A 546 44.90 19.19 0.52
C VAL A 546 45.88 18.03 0.37
N THR A 547 47.18 18.33 0.39
CA THR A 547 48.26 17.37 0.24
C THR A 547 49.16 17.38 1.46
N ASP A 548 49.42 16.24 2.08
CA ASP A 548 50.37 16.08 3.19
C ASP A 548 51.53 15.15 2.81
N ASP A 549 52.72 15.41 3.34
CA ASP A 549 53.94 14.61 3.13
C ASP A 549 54.11 13.46 4.14
N GLY A 550 53.01 13.09 4.81
CA GLY A 550 53.01 12.09 5.87
C GLY A 550 52.95 10.64 5.37
N VAL A 551 52.71 9.71 6.29
CA VAL A 551 52.85 8.25 6.08
C VAL A 551 51.79 7.61 5.17
N GLY A 552 50.80 8.36 4.71
CA GLY A 552 49.72 7.85 3.85
C GLY A 552 48.83 6.79 4.48
N GLY A 553 48.11 6.03 3.65
CA GLY A 553 47.24 4.92 4.06
C GLY A 553 45.81 5.29 4.45
N ALA A 554 45.33 6.50 4.09
CA ALA A 554 43.96 6.91 4.35
C ALA A 554 42.96 6.11 3.51
N ASN A 555 41.99 5.48 4.18
CA ASN A 555 40.95 4.67 3.52
C ASN A 555 39.55 5.29 3.69
N PRO A 556 38.90 5.75 2.60
CA PRO A 556 37.60 6.43 2.66
C PRO A 556 36.44 5.48 3.04
N ALA A 557 36.61 4.17 2.95
CA ALA A 557 35.61 3.17 3.33
C ALA A 557 35.63 2.81 4.83
N ARG A 558 36.76 3.02 5.53
CA ARG A 558 36.93 2.62 6.94
C ARG A 558 36.76 3.77 7.94
N GLY A 559 36.91 5.02 7.53
CA GLY A 559 36.80 6.20 8.41
C GLY A 559 35.42 6.86 8.39
N SER A 560 34.91 7.26 9.56
CA SER A 560 33.63 8.00 9.69
C SER A 560 33.71 9.43 9.14
N GLY A 561 34.86 10.10 9.31
CA GLY A 561 35.08 11.50 8.87
C GLY A 561 34.99 11.69 7.36
N LEU A 562 35.81 10.98 6.58
CA LEU A 562 35.81 11.07 5.10
C LEU A 562 34.48 10.62 4.47
N ARG A 563 33.81 9.63 5.07
CA ARG A 563 32.47 9.22 4.64
C ARG A 563 31.43 10.32 4.88
N GLY A 564 31.50 10.98 6.03
CA GLY A 564 30.68 12.16 6.35
C GLY A 564 30.94 13.31 5.39
N LEU A 565 32.21 13.56 5.05
CA LEU A 565 32.62 14.60 4.11
C LEU A 565 32.03 14.37 2.71
N ARG A 566 32.15 13.15 2.18
CA ARG A 566 31.56 12.78 0.87
C ARG A 566 30.05 12.93 0.85
N LYS A 567 29.36 12.58 1.95
CA LYS A 567 27.90 12.73 2.05
C LYS A 567 27.49 14.22 2.02
N ARG A 568 28.22 15.09 2.72
CA ARG A 568 27.94 16.54 2.78
C ARG A 568 28.23 17.23 1.44
N LEU A 569 29.31 16.86 0.77
CA LEU A 569 29.64 17.40 -0.56
C LEU A 569 28.60 17.02 -1.62
N GLY A 570 28.01 15.82 -1.51
CA GLY A 570 26.96 15.35 -2.42
C GLY A 570 25.69 16.21 -2.43
N THR A 571 25.43 17.04 -1.41
CA THR A 571 24.31 18.01 -1.41
C THR A 571 24.51 19.11 -2.46
N PHE A 572 25.76 19.38 -2.85
CA PHE A 572 26.15 20.40 -3.83
C PHE A 572 26.67 19.79 -5.14
N ASP A 573 26.31 18.53 -5.43
CA ASP A 573 26.87 17.74 -6.54
C ASP A 573 28.42 17.68 -6.51
N GLY A 574 29.00 17.84 -5.31
CA GLY A 574 30.43 17.85 -5.10
C GLY A 574 31.00 16.45 -4.88
N THR A 575 32.28 16.27 -5.22
CA THR A 575 33.00 15.01 -5.10
C THR A 575 34.26 15.16 -4.25
N LEU A 576 34.70 14.03 -3.67
CA LEU A 576 35.96 13.90 -2.94
C LEU A 576 36.74 12.74 -3.55
N VAL A 577 37.91 13.05 -4.09
CA VAL A 577 38.90 12.09 -4.59
C VAL A 577 40.04 12.02 -3.59
N LEU A 578 40.45 10.81 -3.22
CA LEU A 578 41.53 10.60 -2.25
C LEU A 578 42.56 9.64 -2.85
N HIS A 579 43.81 10.06 -2.86
CA HIS A 579 44.97 9.25 -3.21
C HIS A 579 45.92 9.21 -2.03
N SER A 580 46.07 8.04 -1.38
CA SER A 580 46.86 7.89 -0.16
C SER A 580 47.54 6.51 -0.12
N PRO A 581 48.58 6.28 -0.93
CA PRO A 581 49.36 5.05 -0.90
C PRO A 581 49.97 4.82 0.50
N PRO A 582 50.10 3.57 0.97
CA PRO A 582 50.87 3.27 2.17
C PRO A 582 52.33 3.77 2.00
N GLY A 583 52.80 4.59 2.93
CA GLY A 583 54.12 5.24 2.85
C GLY A 583 54.08 6.70 2.37
N GLY A 584 52.93 7.22 1.94
CA GLY A 584 52.73 8.63 1.60
C GLY A 584 53.10 9.02 0.17
N PRO A 585 52.79 10.27 -0.24
CA PRO A 585 51.99 11.30 0.46
C PRO A 585 50.47 11.00 0.43
N THR A 586 49.66 11.78 1.15
CA THR A 586 48.20 11.78 0.98
C THR A 586 47.75 13.03 0.23
N GLU A 587 46.91 12.85 -0.78
CA GLU A 587 46.26 13.93 -1.52
C GLU A 587 44.75 13.73 -1.51
N ALA A 588 44.03 14.74 -1.02
CA ALA A 588 42.58 14.80 -1.01
C ALA A 588 42.10 15.99 -1.84
N THR A 589 41.35 15.72 -2.91
CA THR A 589 40.81 16.73 -3.83
C THR A 589 39.31 16.80 -3.70
N VAL A 590 38.80 17.98 -3.38
CA VAL A 590 37.38 18.32 -3.34
C VAL A 590 37.03 19.10 -4.61
N GLU A 591 35.99 18.68 -5.31
CA GLU A 591 35.47 19.37 -6.49
C GLU A 591 33.99 19.70 -6.29
N ILE A 592 33.59 20.98 -6.45
CA ILE A 592 32.21 21.42 -6.30
C ILE A 592 31.82 22.29 -7.50
N PRO A 593 30.82 21.88 -8.31
CA PRO A 593 30.34 22.70 -9.42
C PRO A 593 29.76 24.03 -8.93
N CYS A 594 30.29 25.15 -9.41
CA CYS A 594 29.74 26.47 -9.09
C CYS A 594 30.15 27.52 -10.14
N ALA A 595 29.24 28.48 -10.38
CA ALA A 595 29.57 29.71 -11.10
C ALA A 595 30.06 30.76 -10.09
N LEU A 596 31.06 31.55 -10.47
CA LEU A 596 31.51 32.70 -9.69
C LEU A 596 30.60 33.91 -9.95
N SER A 597 30.36 34.71 -8.91
CA SER A 597 29.61 35.98 -8.98
C SER A 597 30.50 37.17 -9.24
#